data_AF-A0A7S4R1D1-F1
#
_entry.id   AF-A0A7S4R1D1-F1
#
_cell.length_a   1.000
_cell.length_b   1.000
_cell.length_c   1.000
_cell.angle_alpha   90.00
_cell.angle_beta   90.00
_cell.angle_gamma   90.00
#
_symmetry.space_group_name_H-M   'P 1'
#
loop_
_entity.id
_entity.type
_entity.pdbx_description
1 polymer ?
#
loop_
_entity_poly.entity_id
_entity_poly.type
_entity_poly.pdbx_seq_one_letter_code
_entity_poly.pdbx_strand_id
1 'polypeptide(L)'
;HDYDYGYGYGYDYKDNGGYGYKNGGGYDYKDKGGSKKGYGPICGYRPATDVTQQSLIDLDLAEIDSHLSGPNPNFEKAKQVYSKGGHCGGYAKIPFEAPVPALKEGAQVRQPGNPAAAGYVQLPVSEGEKTIQVKYTSTCQAGGTSNPDVSGCFTVEGGKLMVEGADLGAPASVENMYQTLEGLATADQAPMLGQETFAAYSSYYNGGDYANNIIMDALDGKGSCKDCSTAARAEIGKKAPVLLIVWMHVIRQMEYAITQCHVGYGGYGGGYYGGGY
;
A
#
# COMPACT_ATOMS: atom_id res chain seq x y z
N HIS A 1 33.06 6.92 37.38
CA HIS A 1 32.33 7.84 36.49
C HIS A 1 33.19 8.06 35.27
N ASP A 2 32.52 8.19 34.12
CA ASP A 2 33.02 8.30 32.75
C ASP A 2 33.25 6.98 31.99
N TYR A 3 32.22 6.61 31.24
CA TYR A 3 32.37 5.89 29.98
C TYR A 3 31.76 6.74 28.87
N ASP A 4 32.65 7.18 28.00
CA ASP A 4 32.44 7.88 26.74
C ASP A 4 31.82 6.93 25.70
N TYR A 5 30.72 7.32 25.07
CA TYR A 5 30.09 6.58 23.97
C TYR A 5 30.02 7.48 22.73
N GLY A 6 31.08 7.44 21.92
CA GLY A 6 31.08 7.99 20.57
C GLY A 6 30.36 7.05 19.60
N TYR A 7 29.17 7.44 19.13
CA TYR A 7 28.52 6.81 17.98
C TYR A 7 28.94 7.54 16.70
N GLY A 8 29.89 6.96 15.96
CA GLY A 8 30.22 7.37 14.60
C GLY A 8 29.38 6.61 13.57
N TYR A 9 28.48 7.31 12.87
CA TYR A 9 27.82 6.78 11.67
C TYR A 9 28.75 6.95 10.47
N GLY A 10 29.40 5.86 10.05
CA GLY A 10 30.12 5.79 8.77
C GLY A 10 29.24 5.11 7.72
N TYR A 11 28.87 5.85 6.67
CA TYR A 11 28.31 5.27 5.45
C TYR A 11 29.47 4.89 4.53
N ASP A 12 29.65 3.60 4.28
CA ASP A 12 30.59 3.09 3.27
C ASP A 12 29.80 2.70 2.01
N TYR A 13 29.88 3.53 0.97
CA TYR A 13 29.40 3.24 -0.37
C TYR A 13 30.55 2.65 -1.18
N LYS A 14 30.58 1.32 -1.36
CA LYS A 14 31.32 0.67 -2.45
C LYS A 14 30.60 -0.55 -3.03
N ASP A 15 30.28 -0.38 -4.31
CA ASP A 15 30.36 -1.32 -5.44
C ASP A 15 29.34 -2.47 -5.60
N ASN A 16 28.43 -2.23 -6.57
CA ASN A 16 28.07 -3.09 -7.71
C ASN A 16 27.88 -4.60 -7.48
N GLY A 17 26.62 -5.00 -7.31
CA GLY A 17 26.16 -6.38 -7.55
C GLY A 17 24.64 -6.43 -7.57
N GLY A 18 24.06 -6.85 -8.71
CA GLY A 18 22.62 -6.78 -8.99
C GLY A 18 21.70 -7.29 -7.89
N TYR A 19 20.55 -6.62 -7.76
CA TYR A 19 19.44 -7.03 -6.90
C TYR A 19 18.79 -8.31 -7.43
N GLY A 20 19.40 -9.45 -7.12
CA GLY A 20 18.81 -10.77 -7.30
C GLY A 20 18.17 -11.23 -6.00
N TYR A 21 16.84 -11.29 -5.96
CA TYR A 21 16.12 -11.98 -4.88
C TYR A 21 16.44 -13.48 -4.95
N LYS A 22 17.36 -13.95 -4.11
CA LYS A 22 17.54 -15.39 -3.88
C LYS A 22 16.49 -15.85 -2.88
N ASN A 23 15.55 -16.68 -3.32
CA ASN A 23 14.69 -17.50 -2.47
C ASN A 23 15.57 -18.36 -1.56
N GLY A 24 15.84 -17.88 -0.35
CA GLY A 24 16.63 -18.55 0.69
C GLY A 24 15.72 -19.31 1.65
N GLY A 25 16.01 -20.60 1.84
CA GLY A 25 15.19 -21.57 2.57
C GLY A 25 14.76 -21.17 3.97
N GLY A 26 13.54 -21.60 4.32
CA GLY A 26 12.92 -21.37 5.62
C GLY A 26 13.67 -22.06 6.76
N TYR A 27 13.93 -21.30 7.82
CA TYR A 27 14.32 -21.83 9.12
C TYR A 27 13.05 -22.03 9.97
N ASP A 28 12.80 -23.26 10.39
CA ASP A 28 11.64 -23.69 11.18
C ASP A 28 11.86 -23.34 12.66
N TYR A 29 11.20 -22.28 13.15
CA TYR A 29 11.18 -21.97 14.58
C TYR A 29 9.96 -22.67 15.20
N LYS A 30 10.22 -23.73 15.96
CA LYS A 30 9.19 -24.50 16.67
C LYS A 30 8.77 -23.76 17.95
N ASP A 31 7.74 -22.93 17.85
CA ASP A 31 6.95 -22.55 19.02
C ASP A 31 5.92 -23.63 19.34
N LYS A 32 5.75 -23.92 20.64
CA LYS A 32 4.80 -24.90 21.17
C LYS A 32 3.36 -24.40 20.99
N GLY A 33 2.83 -24.53 19.79
CA GLY A 33 1.44 -24.16 19.47
C GLY A 33 1.21 -23.90 17.99
N GLY A 34 1.44 -24.91 17.14
CA GLY A 34 1.18 -24.85 15.70
C GLY A 34 2.13 -23.92 14.94
N SER A 35 2.82 -24.44 13.93
CA SER A 35 3.72 -23.64 13.08
C SER A 35 2.93 -22.55 12.34
N LYS A 36 2.84 -21.34 12.89
CA LYS A 36 2.52 -20.16 12.08
C LYS A 36 3.71 -19.96 11.17
N LYS A 37 3.59 -20.30 9.88
CA LYS A 37 4.55 -19.88 8.86
C LYS A 37 4.63 -18.35 8.93
N GLY A 38 5.67 -17.82 9.57
CA GLY A 38 5.97 -16.40 9.53
C GLY A 38 6.29 -16.00 8.09
N TYR A 39 5.91 -14.78 7.71
CA TYR A 39 6.29 -14.22 6.42
C TYR A 39 7.78 -13.85 6.42
N GLY A 40 8.36 -13.67 5.24
CA GLY A 40 9.77 -13.29 5.09
C GLY A 40 10.10 -12.01 5.88
N PRO A 41 11.33 -11.88 6.41
CA PRO A 41 11.70 -10.66 7.13
C PRO A 41 11.74 -9.46 6.17
N ILE A 42 11.20 -8.33 6.62
CA ILE A 42 11.28 -7.02 5.96
C ILE A 42 12.21 -6.16 6.81
N CYS A 43 13.37 -5.82 6.27
CA CYS A 43 14.39 -5.05 7.00
C CYS A 43 14.74 -5.62 8.39
N GLY A 44 14.73 -6.96 8.53
CA GLY A 44 14.99 -7.66 9.80
C GLY A 44 13.77 -7.86 10.70
N TYR A 45 12.66 -7.15 10.46
CA TYR A 45 11.39 -7.38 11.14
C TYR A 45 10.63 -8.54 10.51
N ARG A 46 10.19 -9.52 11.31
CA ARG A 46 9.35 -10.64 10.84
C ARG A 46 7.89 -10.36 11.17
N PRO A 47 7.04 -10.03 10.20
CA PRO A 47 5.65 -9.73 10.47
C PRO A 47 4.87 -11.03 10.75
N ALA A 48 3.89 -10.93 11.66
CA ALA A 48 2.97 -12.02 11.98
C ALA A 48 1.86 -12.19 10.92
N THR A 49 1.70 -11.19 10.04
CA THR A 49 0.71 -11.12 8.96
C THR A 49 1.38 -10.82 7.63
N ASP A 50 0.69 -11.08 6.52
CA ASP A 50 1.21 -10.74 5.19
C ASP A 50 1.14 -9.24 4.97
N VAL A 51 2.29 -8.59 5.02
CA VAL A 51 2.44 -7.15 4.75
C VAL A 51 3.26 -6.91 3.48
N THR A 52 3.51 -7.95 2.68
CA THR A 52 4.41 -7.87 1.52
C THR A 52 3.95 -6.83 0.50
N GLN A 53 2.65 -6.79 0.21
CA GLN A 53 2.08 -5.81 -0.72
C GLN A 53 2.10 -4.38 -0.14
N GLN A 54 1.91 -4.25 1.18
CA GLN A 54 1.94 -2.95 1.84
C GLN A 54 3.35 -2.40 2.00
N SER A 55 4.37 -3.27 2.09
CA SER A 55 5.76 -2.82 2.18
C SER A 55 6.25 -2.16 0.90
N LEU A 56 5.62 -2.44 -0.25
CA LEU A 56 5.98 -1.87 -1.56
C LEU A 56 5.71 -0.36 -1.68
N ILE A 57 5.19 0.29 -0.63
CA ILE A 57 5.09 1.76 -0.56
C ILE A 57 6.46 2.43 -0.67
N ASP A 58 7.53 1.73 -0.30
CA ASP A 58 8.91 2.17 -0.50
C ASP A 58 9.24 2.35 -1.99
N LEU A 59 8.71 1.50 -2.88
CA LEU A 59 8.88 1.61 -4.33
C LEU A 59 8.11 2.81 -4.91
N ASP A 60 6.90 3.10 -4.42
CA ASP A 60 6.17 4.32 -4.82
C ASP A 60 6.98 5.58 -4.41
N LEU A 61 7.52 5.59 -3.19
CA LEU A 61 8.38 6.69 -2.70
C LEU A 61 9.69 6.81 -3.49
N ALA A 62 10.36 5.70 -3.79
CA ALA A 62 11.58 5.68 -4.57
C ALA A 62 11.35 6.17 -6.00
N GLU A 63 10.20 5.85 -6.59
CA GLU A 63 9.85 6.33 -7.92
C GLU A 63 9.56 7.84 -7.92
N ILE A 64 8.84 8.35 -6.92
CA ILE A 64 8.67 9.80 -6.71
C ILE A 64 10.02 10.50 -6.57
N ASP A 65 10.92 9.96 -5.75
CA ASP A 65 12.27 10.50 -5.57
C ASP A 65 13.05 10.53 -6.89
N SER A 66 12.97 9.46 -7.67
CA SER A 66 13.61 9.39 -8.98
C SER A 66 13.10 10.47 -9.95
N HIS A 67 11.81 10.78 -9.91
CA HIS A 67 11.20 11.82 -10.75
C HIS A 67 11.56 13.23 -10.28
N LEU A 68 11.77 13.43 -8.98
CA LEU A 68 12.09 14.74 -8.40
C LEU A 68 13.59 15.01 -8.25
N SER A 69 14.42 14.02 -8.57
CA SER A 69 15.87 14.12 -8.51
C SER A 69 16.49 14.72 -9.78
N GLY A 70 17.66 15.33 -9.62
CA GLY A 70 18.42 15.92 -10.73
C GLY A 70 18.00 17.36 -11.08
N PRO A 71 18.60 17.95 -12.14
CA PRO A 71 18.43 19.35 -12.48
C PRO A 71 17.06 19.69 -13.12
N ASN A 72 16.34 18.68 -13.61
CA ASN A 72 15.03 18.84 -14.27
C ASN A 72 13.97 17.92 -13.63
N PRO A 73 13.47 18.24 -12.42
CA PRO A 73 12.42 17.45 -11.77
C PRO A 73 11.15 17.34 -12.62
N ASN A 74 10.60 16.14 -12.70
CA ASN A 74 9.33 15.85 -13.37
C ASN A 74 8.19 15.73 -12.34
N PHE A 75 7.63 16.89 -11.99
CA PHE A 75 6.54 16.97 -11.01
C PHE A 75 5.26 16.25 -11.44
N GLU A 76 4.95 16.24 -12.74
CA GLU A 76 3.75 15.58 -13.26
C GLU A 76 3.83 14.06 -13.06
N LYS A 77 4.98 13.45 -13.37
CA LYS A 77 5.18 12.02 -13.11
C LYS A 77 5.20 11.68 -11.63
N ALA A 78 5.86 12.51 -10.81
CA ALA A 78 5.82 12.35 -9.35
C ALA A 78 4.38 12.40 -8.80
N LYS A 79 3.56 13.33 -9.33
CA LYS A 79 2.14 13.44 -9.00
C LYS A 79 1.34 12.22 -9.44
N GLN A 80 1.62 11.65 -10.62
CA GLN A 80 0.97 10.42 -11.06
C GLN A 80 1.22 9.27 -10.10
N VAL A 81 2.46 9.04 -9.66
CA VAL A 81 2.78 8.01 -8.67
C VAL A 81 2.15 8.33 -7.31
N TYR A 82 2.20 9.58 -6.85
CA TYR A 82 1.58 10.01 -5.58
C TYR A 82 0.08 9.72 -5.53
N SER A 83 -0.65 10.07 -6.61
CA SER A 83 -2.10 10.00 -6.68
C SER A 83 -2.63 8.63 -7.08
N LYS A 84 -1.89 7.86 -7.88
CA LYS A 84 -2.35 6.59 -8.46
C LYS A 84 -1.57 5.37 -7.97
N GLY A 85 -0.51 5.58 -7.19
CA GLY A 85 0.41 4.52 -6.76
C GLY A 85 1.01 3.79 -7.95
N GLY A 86 1.26 2.50 -7.78
CA GLY A 86 1.78 1.63 -8.82
C GLY A 86 2.42 0.37 -8.25
N HIS A 87 2.79 0.42 -6.97
CA HIS A 87 3.45 -0.69 -6.29
C HIS A 87 2.68 -1.16 -5.06
N CYS A 88 2.31 -0.25 -4.15
CA CYS A 88 1.73 -0.61 -2.87
C CYS A 88 0.28 -1.09 -2.96
N GLY A 89 -0.02 -2.19 -2.25
CA GLY A 89 -1.38 -2.59 -1.93
C GLY A 89 -2.27 -2.84 -3.15
N GLY A 90 -1.70 -3.35 -4.25
CA GLY A 90 -2.46 -3.58 -5.48
C GLY A 90 -3.65 -4.54 -5.28
N TYR A 91 -4.82 -4.15 -5.79
CA TYR A 91 -6.00 -5.02 -5.88
C TYR A 91 -6.82 -4.74 -7.13
N ALA A 92 -7.61 -5.72 -7.55
CA ALA A 92 -8.56 -5.59 -8.65
C ALA A 92 -9.98 -5.46 -8.10
N LYS A 93 -10.72 -4.46 -8.57
CA LYS A 93 -12.18 -4.39 -8.42
C LYS A 93 -12.82 -4.94 -9.70
N ILE A 94 -13.56 -6.04 -9.54
CA ILE A 94 -13.99 -6.86 -10.67
C ILE A 94 -15.51 -7.01 -10.63
N PRO A 95 -16.26 -6.23 -11.43
CA PRO A 95 -17.67 -6.47 -11.64
C PRO A 95 -17.93 -7.65 -12.58
N PHE A 96 -19.07 -8.30 -12.41
CA PHE A 96 -19.60 -9.37 -13.25
C PHE A 96 -21.02 -9.04 -13.71
N GLU A 97 -21.40 -9.54 -14.88
CA GLU A 97 -22.78 -9.41 -15.39
C GLU A 97 -23.79 -10.20 -14.52
N ALA A 98 -23.40 -11.43 -14.16
CA ALA A 98 -24.17 -12.32 -13.32
C ALA A 98 -23.79 -12.17 -11.83
N PRO A 99 -24.72 -12.40 -10.90
CA PRO A 99 -24.41 -12.48 -9.49
C PRO A 99 -23.40 -13.59 -9.17
N VAL A 100 -22.52 -13.34 -8.20
CA VAL A 100 -21.53 -14.32 -7.72
C VAL A 100 -22.03 -15.05 -6.46
N PRO A 101 -21.57 -16.28 -6.20
CA PRO A 101 -21.84 -16.97 -4.93
C PRO A 101 -21.16 -16.24 -3.77
N ALA A 102 -21.54 -16.58 -2.54
CA ALA A 102 -20.85 -16.09 -1.36
C ALA A 102 -19.37 -16.50 -1.37
N LEU A 103 -18.46 -15.53 -1.17
CA LEU A 103 -17.02 -15.75 -1.13
C LEU A 103 -16.47 -15.36 0.22
N LYS A 104 -15.48 -16.13 0.70
CA LYS A 104 -14.75 -15.82 1.93
C LYS A 104 -13.55 -14.94 1.62
N GLU A 105 -13.23 -14.04 2.55
CA GLU A 105 -11.94 -13.38 2.56
C GLU A 105 -10.80 -14.42 2.56
N GLY A 106 -9.74 -14.14 1.81
CA GLY A 106 -8.59 -15.01 1.66
C GLY A 106 -8.77 -16.18 0.68
N ALA A 107 -9.94 -16.32 0.03
CA ALA A 107 -10.14 -17.34 -1.00
C ALA A 107 -9.25 -17.08 -2.23
N GLN A 108 -8.54 -18.10 -2.71
CA GLN A 108 -7.58 -17.98 -3.81
C GLN A 108 -8.29 -17.71 -5.14
N VAL A 109 -7.81 -16.69 -5.86
CA VAL A 109 -8.28 -16.31 -7.19
C VAL A 109 -7.18 -16.55 -8.24
N ARG A 110 -7.57 -17.15 -9.37
CA ARG A 110 -6.72 -17.42 -10.54
C ARG A 110 -7.50 -17.15 -11.83
N GLN A 111 -6.78 -16.84 -12.90
CA GLN A 111 -7.37 -16.68 -14.23
C GLN A 111 -6.71 -17.64 -15.23
N PRO A 112 -7.38 -18.70 -15.70
CA PRO A 112 -6.76 -19.64 -16.64
C PRO A 112 -6.27 -19.01 -17.94
N GLY A 113 -6.95 -17.99 -18.47
CA GLY A 113 -6.52 -17.27 -19.68
C GLY A 113 -5.39 -16.26 -19.45
N ASN A 114 -5.06 -15.94 -18.19
CA ASN A 114 -3.82 -15.27 -17.82
C ASN A 114 -3.18 -15.97 -16.61
N PRO A 115 -2.39 -17.04 -16.81
CA PRO A 115 -1.86 -17.85 -15.72
C PRO A 115 -0.95 -17.11 -14.72
N ALA A 116 -0.42 -15.94 -15.11
CA ALA A 116 0.35 -15.08 -14.21
C ALA A 116 -0.55 -14.34 -13.21
N ALA A 117 -1.84 -14.13 -13.54
CA ALA A 117 -2.77 -13.41 -12.69
C ALA A 117 -3.22 -14.26 -11.50
N ALA A 118 -2.90 -13.74 -10.32
CA ALA A 118 -3.05 -14.43 -9.06
C ALA A 118 -3.32 -13.46 -7.91
N GLY A 119 -4.27 -13.80 -7.05
CA GLY A 119 -4.61 -13.03 -5.86
C GLY A 119 -5.49 -13.80 -4.90
N TYR A 120 -6.05 -13.09 -3.92
CA TYR A 120 -7.04 -13.59 -2.98
C TYR A 120 -8.19 -12.61 -2.83
N VAL A 121 -9.39 -13.12 -2.56
CA VAL A 121 -10.55 -12.29 -2.23
C VAL A 121 -10.22 -11.42 -1.01
N GLN A 122 -10.28 -10.10 -1.18
CA GLN A 122 -9.82 -9.14 -0.17
C GLN A 122 -10.82 -8.94 0.96
N LEU A 123 -12.12 -9.00 0.66
CA LEU A 123 -13.22 -8.85 1.62
C LEU A 123 -14.26 -9.93 1.34
N PRO A 124 -14.96 -10.43 2.37
CA PRO A 124 -16.01 -11.40 2.16
C PRO A 124 -17.11 -10.81 1.25
N VAL A 125 -17.63 -11.63 0.35
CA VAL A 125 -18.67 -11.24 -0.61
C VAL A 125 -19.93 -12.01 -0.28
N SER A 126 -21.04 -11.31 -0.08
CA SER A 126 -22.34 -11.93 0.13
C SER A 126 -22.87 -12.54 -1.17
N GLU A 127 -23.70 -13.58 -1.05
CA GLU A 127 -24.37 -14.16 -2.22
C GLU A 127 -25.26 -13.11 -2.90
N GLY A 128 -25.22 -13.08 -4.23
CA GLY A 128 -26.04 -12.15 -5.02
C GLY A 128 -25.34 -10.85 -5.40
N GLU A 129 -24.18 -10.57 -4.81
CA GLU A 129 -23.33 -9.44 -5.20
C GLU A 129 -22.82 -9.62 -6.64
N LYS A 130 -22.44 -8.50 -7.26
CA LYS A 130 -21.89 -8.50 -8.62
C LYS A 130 -20.45 -8.03 -8.70
N THR A 131 -19.84 -7.65 -7.58
CA THR A 131 -18.47 -7.14 -7.56
C THR A 131 -17.68 -7.89 -6.51
N ILE A 132 -16.46 -8.29 -6.89
CA ILE A 132 -15.47 -8.82 -5.94
C ILE A 132 -14.26 -7.88 -5.92
N GLN A 133 -13.54 -7.88 -4.80
CA GLN A 133 -12.22 -7.26 -4.71
C GLN A 133 -11.17 -8.35 -4.52
N VAL A 134 -10.12 -8.33 -5.34
CA VAL A 134 -9.06 -9.34 -5.33
C VAL A 134 -7.73 -8.65 -5.06
N LYS A 135 -7.15 -8.88 -3.88
CA LYS A 135 -5.80 -8.42 -3.57
C LYS A 135 -4.78 -9.20 -4.39
N TYR A 136 -3.89 -8.50 -5.08
CA TYR A 136 -2.87 -9.12 -5.92
C TYR A 136 -1.80 -9.82 -5.08
N THR A 137 -1.37 -10.98 -5.59
CA THR A 137 -0.12 -11.65 -5.18
C THR A 137 0.88 -11.79 -6.33
N SER A 138 0.40 -11.56 -7.54
CA SER A 138 1.16 -11.43 -8.77
C SER A 138 1.60 -9.98 -8.96
N THR A 139 2.57 -9.76 -9.84
CA THR A 139 2.97 -8.41 -10.25
C THR A 139 1.89 -7.81 -11.15
N CYS A 140 1.27 -6.73 -10.68
CA CYS A 140 0.35 -5.93 -11.47
C CYS A 140 0.59 -4.45 -11.14
N GLN A 141 1.26 -3.74 -12.05
CA GLN A 141 1.67 -2.34 -11.93
C GLN A 141 1.05 -1.52 -13.08
N ALA A 142 -0.24 -1.25 -12.98
CA ALA A 142 -1.05 -0.50 -13.94
C ALA A 142 -1.38 0.94 -13.46
N GLY A 143 -0.84 1.34 -12.30
CA GLY A 143 -1.10 2.63 -11.66
C GLY A 143 -0.41 3.82 -12.35
N GLY A 144 0.12 4.74 -11.54
CA GLY A 144 0.83 5.93 -12.00
C GLY A 144 2.31 5.73 -12.32
N THR A 145 2.81 4.49 -12.28
CA THR A 145 4.23 4.20 -12.54
C THR A 145 4.63 4.49 -13.99
N SER A 146 5.85 4.98 -14.18
CA SER A 146 6.50 5.15 -15.47
C SER A 146 6.94 3.83 -16.12
N ASN A 147 6.98 2.73 -15.36
CA ASN A 147 7.42 1.42 -15.84
C ASN A 147 6.34 0.36 -15.59
N PRO A 148 5.19 0.42 -16.27
CA PRO A 148 4.08 -0.49 -16.01
C PRO A 148 4.43 -1.93 -16.39
N ASP A 149 4.18 -2.85 -15.47
CA ASP A 149 4.15 -4.30 -15.69
C ASP A 149 2.76 -4.83 -15.40
N VAL A 150 1.98 -5.05 -16.46
CA VAL A 150 0.61 -5.53 -16.37
C VAL A 150 0.47 -7.04 -16.61
N SER A 151 1.59 -7.77 -16.70
CA SER A 151 1.59 -9.18 -17.07
C SER A 151 0.83 -10.07 -16.09
N GLY A 152 0.83 -9.74 -14.79
CA GLY A 152 0.07 -10.43 -13.75
C GLY A 152 -1.26 -9.78 -13.39
N CYS A 153 -1.71 -8.75 -14.10
CA CYS A 153 -3.03 -8.18 -13.86
C CYS A 153 -4.14 -9.12 -14.34
N PHE A 154 -5.28 -9.15 -13.64
CA PHE A 154 -6.50 -9.75 -14.16
C PHE A 154 -7.00 -8.92 -15.36
N THR A 155 -7.58 -9.59 -16.36
CA THR A 155 -8.12 -8.90 -17.56
C THR A 155 -9.47 -9.47 -17.97
N VAL A 156 -10.18 -8.82 -18.88
CA VAL A 156 -11.41 -9.38 -19.47
C VAL A 156 -11.06 -10.48 -20.48
N GLU A 157 -9.98 -10.28 -21.24
CA GLU A 157 -9.48 -11.19 -22.27
C GLU A 157 -8.95 -12.51 -21.70
N GLY A 158 -8.49 -12.51 -20.45
CA GLY A 158 -8.11 -13.71 -19.71
C GLY A 158 -9.30 -14.62 -19.39
N GLY A 159 -10.52 -14.18 -19.73
CA GLY A 159 -11.75 -14.96 -19.60
C GLY A 159 -12.11 -15.22 -18.16
N LYS A 160 -12.58 -16.43 -17.88
CA LYS A 160 -13.16 -16.78 -16.58
C LYS A 160 -12.21 -16.63 -15.41
N LEU A 161 -12.75 -16.24 -14.26
CA LEU A 161 -12.05 -16.29 -12.97
C LEU A 161 -12.43 -17.55 -12.21
N MET A 162 -11.42 -18.16 -11.60
CA MET A 162 -11.57 -19.32 -10.73
C MET A 162 -11.30 -18.91 -9.29
N VAL A 163 -12.25 -19.15 -8.38
CA VAL A 163 -12.09 -18.91 -6.94
C VAL A 163 -12.18 -20.24 -6.20
N GLU A 164 -11.09 -20.67 -5.55
CA GLU A 164 -10.98 -22.00 -4.93
C GLU A 164 -11.38 -23.16 -5.86
N GLY A 165 -11.11 -22.98 -7.17
CA GLY A 165 -11.48 -23.94 -8.21
C GLY A 165 -12.93 -23.87 -8.70
N ALA A 166 -13.77 -23.01 -8.13
CA ALA A 166 -15.11 -22.70 -8.64
C ALA A 166 -15.06 -21.65 -9.75
N ASP A 167 -15.85 -21.84 -10.80
CA ASP A 167 -15.93 -20.92 -11.95
C ASP A 167 -16.89 -19.75 -11.64
N LEU A 168 -16.38 -18.53 -11.67
CA LEU A 168 -17.18 -17.31 -11.48
C LEU A 168 -17.62 -16.66 -12.81
N GLY A 169 -17.23 -17.22 -13.94
CA GLY A 169 -17.42 -16.61 -15.25
C GLY A 169 -16.42 -15.50 -15.55
N ALA A 170 -16.60 -14.83 -16.69
CA ALA A 170 -15.72 -13.76 -17.14
C ALA A 170 -16.06 -12.43 -16.46
N PRO A 171 -15.04 -11.62 -16.08
CA PRO A 171 -15.23 -10.24 -15.66
C PRO A 171 -15.98 -9.41 -16.70
N ALA A 172 -16.86 -8.51 -16.24
CA ALA A 172 -17.43 -7.46 -17.10
C ALA A 172 -16.40 -6.34 -17.36
N SER A 173 -15.61 -6.02 -16.35
CA SER A 173 -14.42 -5.17 -16.46
C SER A 173 -13.42 -5.53 -15.36
N VAL A 174 -12.21 -4.98 -15.44
CA VAL A 174 -11.22 -5.05 -14.36
C VAL A 174 -10.66 -3.66 -14.12
N GLU A 175 -10.81 -3.16 -12.90
CA GLU A 175 -10.21 -1.91 -12.45
C GLU A 175 -9.07 -2.22 -11.48
N ASN A 176 -7.83 -1.85 -11.86
CA ASN A 176 -6.65 -2.03 -11.02
C ASN A 176 -6.47 -0.82 -10.11
N MET A 177 -6.51 -1.09 -8.81
CA MET A 177 -6.46 -0.10 -7.75
C MET A 177 -5.22 -0.35 -6.89
N TYR A 178 -4.75 0.71 -6.23
CA TYR A 178 -3.54 0.71 -5.42
C TYR A 178 -3.78 1.47 -4.13
N GLN A 179 -3.06 1.10 -3.09
CA GLN A 179 -2.93 1.99 -1.94
C GLN A 179 -2.01 3.14 -2.35
N THR A 180 -2.52 4.36 -2.30
CA THR A 180 -1.79 5.55 -2.75
C THR A 180 -1.38 6.43 -1.57
N LEU A 181 -0.30 7.20 -1.73
CA LEU A 181 0.11 8.18 -0.72
C LEU A 181 -0.98 9.24 -0.53
N GLU A 182 -1.64 9.67 -1.62
CA GLU A 182 -2.80 10.55 -1.55
C GLU A 182 -3.95 9.94 -0.75
N GLY A 183 -4.27 8.66 -0.99
CA GLY A 183 -5.27 7.91 -0.25
C GLY A 183 -4.94 7.84 1.23
N LEU A 184 -3.69 7.57 1.59
CA LEU A 184 -3.25 7.58 2.99
C LEU A 184 -3.34 8.98 3.63
N ALA A 185 -3.05 10.04 2.88
CA ALA A 185 -3.12 11.41 3.38
C ALA A 185 -4.56 11.93 3.59
N THR A 186 -5.54 11.30 2.96
CA THR A 186 -6.94 11.75 2.92
C THR A 186 -7.90 10.80 3.64
N ALA A 187 -7.85 9.50 3.34
CA ALA A 187 -8.77 8.50 3.86
C ALA A 187 -8.54 8.16 5.35
N ASP A 188 -7.30 8.30 5.84
CA ASP A 188 -6.97 7.93 7.22
C ASP A 188 -7.47 8.95 8.26
N GLN A 189 -8.01 10.10 7.84
CA GLN A 189 -8.43 11.17 8.76
C GLN A 189 -9.58 10.76 9.67
N ALA A 190 -10.65 10.19 9.10
CA ALA A 190 -11.84 9.84 9.88
C ALA A 190 -11.56 8.77 10.95
N PRO A 191 -10.80 7.69 10.66
CA PRO A 191 -10.37 6.73 11.68
C PRO A 191 -9.42 7.30 12.74
N MET A 192 -8.73 8.40 12.46
CA MET A 192 -7.79 9.04 13.38
C MET A 192 -8.42 10.13 14.26
N LEU A 193 -9.71 10.44 14.09
CA LEU A 193 -10.40 11.40 14.94
C LEU A 193 -10.36 10.94 16.41
N GLY A 194 -9.91 11.85 17.28
CA GLY A 194 -9.75 11.58 18.71
C GLY A 194 -8.38 10.99 19.11
N GLN A 195 -7.51 10.67 18.16
CA GLN A 195 -6.13 10.28 18.47
C GLN A 195 -5.29 11.54 18.75
N GLU A 196 -4.63 11.59 19.92
CA GLU A 196 -3.94 12.79 20.41
C GLU A 196 -2.87 13.31 19.43
N THR A 197 -2.06 12.40 18.87
CA THR A 197 -0.99 12.76 17.93
C THR A 197 -1.54 13.35 16.63
N PHE A 198 -2.61 12.77 16.06
CA PHE A 198 -3.24 13.29 14.86
C PHE A 198 -3.89 14.66 15.11
N ALA A 199 -4.57 14.82 16.25
CA ALA A 199 -5.19 16.09 16.64
C ALA A 199 -4.15 17.23 16.76
N ALA A 200 -2.99 16.95 17.37
CA ALA A 200 -1.90 17.92 17.48
C ALA A 200 -1.37 18.38 16.11
N TYR A 201 -1.13 17.44 15.19
CA TYR A 201 -0.65 17.75 13.84
C TYR A 201 -1.70 18.48 13.00
N SER A 202 -2.95 18.00 13.02
CA SER A 202 -4.06 18.65 12.33
C SER A 202 -4.28 20.08 12.81
N SER A 203 -4.15 20.32 14.13
CA SER A 203 -4.19 21.68 14.69
C SER A 203 -3.00 22.54 14.27
N TYR A 204 -1.78 21.98 14.22
CA TYR A 204 -0.58 22.73 13.85
C TYR A 204 -0.60 23.16 12.38
N TYR A 205 -1.02 22.27 11.48
CA TYR A 205 -1.10 22.55 10.04
C TYR A 205 -2.46 23.06 9.57
N ASN A 206 -3.41 23.26 10.49
CA ASN A 206 -4.73 23.84 10.25
C ASN A 206 -5.60 23.04 9.26
N GLY A 207 -5.66 21.71 9.41
CA GLY A 207 -6.51 20.83 8.61
C GLY A 207 -6.14 19.36 8.74
N GLY A 208 -7.10 18.46 8.52
CA GLY A 208 -6.86 17.01 8.57
C GLY A 208 -6.12 16.47 7.34
N ASP A 209 -6.27 17.13 6.19
CA ASP A 209 -5.65 16.83 4.90
C ASP A 209 -4.35 17.60 4.67
N TYR A 210 -3.76 18.14 5.74
CA TYR A 210 -2.58 18.98 5.68
C TYR A 210 -1.43 18.39 4.87
N ALA A 211 -1.16 17.10 5.04
CA ALA A 211 -0.10 16.41 4.33
C ALA A 211 -0.37 16.42 2.82
N ASN A 212 -1.60 16.12 2.41
CA ASN A 212 -2.00 16.14 1.00
C ASN A 212 -1.87 17.54 0.40
N ASN A 213 -2.37 18.55 1.11
CA ASN A 213 -2.35 19.93 0.62
C ASN A 213 -0.91 20.44 0.43
N ILE A 214 -0.01 20.19 1.40
CA ILE A 214 1.41 20.58 1.30
C ILE A 214 2.09 19.91 0.10
N ILE A 215 1.86 18.61 -0.09
CA ILE A 215 2.49 17.84 -1.17
C ILE A 215 1.94 18.27 -2.52
N MET A 216 0.62 18.39 -2.67
CA MET A 216 -0.02 18.77 -3.92
C MET A 216 0.29 20.21 -4.31
N ASP A 217 0.35 21.14 -3.35
CA ASP A 217 0.84 22.50 -3.58
C ASP A 217 2.26 22.49 -4.16
N ALA A 218 3.16 21.67 -3.59
CA ALA A 218 4.53 21.54 -4.07
C ALA A 218 4.61 20.90 -5.47
N LEU A 219 3.88 19.82 -5.71
CA LEU A 219 3.87 19.13 -7.01
C LEU A 219 3.26 20.02 -8.10
N ASP A 220 2.17 20.73 -7.81
CA ASP A 220 1.51 21.62 -8.77
C ASP A 220 2.18 23.00 -8.88
N GLY A 221 3.01 23.40 -7.91
CA GLY A 221 3.59 24.75 -7.83
C GLY A 221 2.52 25.80 -7.55
N LYS A 222 1.58 25.47 -6.67
CA LYS A 222 0.40 26.28 -6.35
C LYS A 222 0.28 26.46 -4.84
N GLY A 223 -0.74 27.20 -4.41
CA GLY A 223 -1.08 27.39 -3.00
C GLY A 223 0.11 27.92 -2.19
N SER A 224 0.44 27.22 -1.11
CA SER A 224 1.57 27.51 -0.23
C SER A 224 2.93 27.48 -0.95
N CYS A 225 3.02 26.78 -2.09
CA CYS A 225 4.24 26.66 -2.90
C CYS A 225 4.23 27.48 -4.20
N LYS A 226 3.29 28.44 -4.36
CA LYS A 226 3.21 29.28 -5.57
C LYS A 226 4.51 30.07 -5.85
N ASP A 227 5.22 30.45 -4.78
CA ASP A 227 6.47 31.21 -4.83
C ASP A 227 7.69 30.35 -4.46
N CYS A 228 7.52 29.04 -4.27
CA CYS A 228 8.62 28.15 -3.94
C CYS A 228 9.53 27.92 -5.15
N SER A 229 10.83 27.85 -4.90
CA SER A 229 11.79 27.45 -5.92
C SER A 229 11.55 25.99 -6.36
N THR A 230 11.98 25.64 -7.57
CA THR A 230 11.96 24.26 -8.07
C THR A 230 12.63 23.28 -7.10
N ALA A 231 13.75 23.69 -6.50
CA ALA A 231 14.47 22.88 -5.51
C ALA A 231 13.64 22.66 -4.24
N ALA A 232 13.02 23.71 -3.71
CA ALA A 232 12.16 23.59 -2.52
C ALA A 232 10.96 22.68 -2.79
N ARG A 233 10.30 22.85 -3.94
CA ARG A 233 9.17 21.98 -4.36
C ARG A 233 9.59 20.52 -4.47
N ALA A 234 10.74 20.24 -5.07
CA ALA A 234 11.26 18.88 -5.19
C ALA A 234 11.56 18.26 -3.81
N GLU A 235 12.17 19.01 -2.90
CA GLU A 235 12.45 18.53 -1.54
C GLU A 235 11.16 18.27 -0.75
N ILE A 236 10.14 19.13 -0.86
CA ILE A 236 8.83 18.90 -0.25
C ILE A 236 8.20 17.63 -0.82
N GLY A 237 8.14 17.51 -2.15
CA GLY A 237 7.55 16.35 -2.83
C GLY A 237 8.21 15.02 -2.48
N LYS A 238 9.50 15.02 -2.14
CA LYS A 238 10.25 13.82 -1.71
C LYS A 238 10.08 13.49 -0.23
N LYS A 239 10.19 14.50 0.64
CA LYS A 239 10.32 14.29 2.10
C LYS A 239 8.99 14.30 2.82
N ALA A 240 8.06 15.16 2.40
CA ALA A 240 6.77 15.28 3.06
C ALA A 240 5.95 13.98 3.02
N PRO A 241 5.94 13.19 1.92
CA PRO A 241 5.24 11.90 1.94
C PRO A 241 5.76 10.95 3.03
N VAL A 242 7.08 10.89 3.24
CA VAL A 242 7.66 10.04 4.29
C VAL A 242 7.33 10.58 5.69
N LEU A 243 7.57 11.88 5.91
CA LEU A 243 7.51 12.50 7.23
C LEU A 243 6.09 12.77 7.72
N LEU A 244 5.15 13.05 6.82
CA LEU A 244 3.79 13.45 7.18
C LEU A 244 2.77 12.34 6.93
N ILE A 245 2.95 11.53 5.87
CA ILE A 245 1.99 10.48 5.52
C ILE A 245 2.40 9.15 6.15
N VAL A 246 3.58 8.62 5.78
CA VAL A 246 4.00 7.28 6.23
C VAL A 246 4.16 7.23 7.74
N TRP A 247 4.79 8.24 8.34
CA TRP A 247 4.92 8.33 9.80
C TRP A 247 3.56 8.34 10.51
N MET A 248 2.61 9.16 10.04
CA MET A 248 1.28 9.23 10.64
C MET A 248 0.49 7.93 10.45
N HIS A 249 0.62 7.30 9.28
CA HIS A 249 0.01 6.01 9.01
C HIS A 249 0.54 4.92 9.97
N VAL A 250 1.84 4.90 10.24
CA VAL A 250 2.43 3.95 11.21
C VAL A 250 1.83 4.15 12.60
N ILE A 251 1.70 5.40 13.07
CA ILE A 251 1.06 5.70 14.36
C ILE A 251 -0.39 5.23 14.37
N ARG A 252 -1.16 5.52 13.33
CA ARG A 252 -2.54 5.03 13.18
C ARG A 252 -2.61 3.52 13.34
N GLN A 253 -1.74 2.77 12.66
CA GLN A 253 -1.74 1.30 12.76
C GLN A 253 -1.42 0.81 14.18
N MET A 254 -0.53 1.50 14.89
CA MET A 254 -0.23 1.20 16.31
C MET A 254 -1.45 1.46 17.21
N GLU A 255 -2.12 2.62 17.07
CA GLU A 255 -3.33 2.97 17.83
C GLU A 255 -4.50 2.01 17.54
N TYR A 256 -4.65 1.64 16.26
CA TYR A 256 -5.64 0.65 15.85
C TYR A 256 -5.36 -0.71 16.50
N ALA A 257 -4.10 -1.16 16.53
CA ALA A 257 -3.74 -2.43 17.17
C ALA A 257 -4.05 -2.42 18.68
N ILE A 258 -3.78 -1.32 19.39
CA ILE A 258 -4.14 -1.16 20.81
C ILE A 258 -5.66 -1.24 20.99
N THR A 259 -6.41 -0.54 20.14
CA THR A 259 -7.88 -0.56 20.17
C THR A 259 -8.40 -1.98 19.99
N GLN A 260 -7.92 -2.71 18.98
CA GLN A 260 -8.31 -4.11 18.73
C GLN A 260 -7.99 -5.03 19.92
N CYS A 261 -6.90 -4.80 20.65
CA CYS A 261 -6.60 -5.52 21.89
C CYS A 261 -7.62 -5.26 23.01
N HIS A 262 -8.16 -4.05 23.11
CA HIS A 262 -9.12 -3.68 24.16
C HIS A 262 -10.57 -4.12 23.88
N VAL A 263 -10.97 -4.22 22.60
CA VAL A 263 -12.32 -4.72 22.24
C VAL A 263 -12.44 -6.25 22.30
N GLY A 264 -11.30 -6.96 22.44
CA GLY A 264 -11.25 -8.42 22.40
C GLY A 264 -11.46 -8.99 21.00
N TYR A 265 -10.71 -10.04 20.64
CA TYR A 265 -10.86 -10.79 19.40
C TYR A 265 -12.14 -11.68 19.40
N GLY A 266 -13.29 -11.10 19.71
CA GLY A 266 -14.56 -11.81 19.92
C GLY A 266 -15.79 -11.19 19.23
N GLY A 267 -15.59 -10.26 18.29
CA GLY A 267 -16.67 -9.53 17.63
C GLY A 267 -16.57 -9.52 16.10
N TYR A 268 -16.55 -10.67 15.44
CA TYR A 268 -17.04 -10.75 14.07
C TYR A 268 -18.55 -10.49 14.10
N GLY A 269 -18.95 -9.23 14.00
CA GLY A 269 -20.36 -8.86 13.97
C GLY A 269 -20.59 -7.35 14.03
N GLY A 270 -20.79 -6.74 12.86
CA GLY A 270 -21.57 -5.50 12.74
C GLY A 270 -20.79 -4.21 12.98
N GLY A 271 -19.90 -3.86 12.05
CA GLY A 271 -19.26 -2.55 12.02
C GLY A 271 -18.51 -2.32 10.72
N TYR A 272 -19.14 -2.67 9.58
CA TYR A 272 -18.67 -2.23 8.28
C TYR A 272 -18.72 -0.70 8.24
N TYR A 273 -17.63 -0.02 8.58
CA TYR A 273 -17.33 1.25 7.93
C TYR A 273 -16.84 0.91 6.54
N GLY A 274 -17.79 0.79 5.62
CA GLY A 274 -17.55 0.94 4.19
C GLY A 274 -17.02 2.35 3.93
N GLY A 275 -15.72 2.53 4.12
CA GLY A 275 -14.95 3.55 3.44
C GLY A 275 -14.24 2.84 2.29
N GLY A 276 -14.77 3.00 1.08
CA GLY A 276 -14.15 2.46 -0.12
C GLY A 276 -12.70 2.93 -0.21
N TYR A 277 -11.80 1.98 -0.37
CA TYR A 277 -10.58 2.18 -1.13
C TYR A 277 -10.95 2.11 -2.61
#